data_AF-A0A968BET2-F1
#
_entry.id   AF-A0A968BET2-F1
#
_cell.length_a   1.000
_cell.length_b   1.000
_cell.length_c   1.000
_cell.angle_alpha   90.00
_cell.angle_beta   90.00
_cell.angle_gamma   90.00
#
_symmetry.space_group_name_H-M   'P 1'
#
loop_
_entity.id
_entity.type
_entity.pdbx_description
1 polymer ?
#
loop_
_entity_poly.entity_id
_entity_poly.type
_entity_poly.pdbx_seq_one_letter_code
_entity_poly.pdbx_strand_id
1 'polypeptide(L)' 'MPKPKLAVSASAGEALSLPALCTEAADHVARAHLSLHDQDYDAERALTHLDEAIDCLKRLLAKGRNSQEQAPNRLSA' A
#
# COMPACT_ATOMS: atom_id res chain seq x y z
N MET A 1 -32.33 -18.03 -2.57
CA MET A 1 -30.85 -18.01 -2.50
C MET A 1 -30.40 -16.69 -1.87
N PRO A 2 -30.19 -16.61 -0.55
CA PRO A 2 -29.60 -15.41 0.04
C PRO A 2 -28.08 -15.43 -0.16
N LYS A 3 -27.52 -14.39 -0.78
CA LYS A 3 -26.07 -14.19 -0.88
C LYS A 3 -25.58 -13.60 0.46
N PRO A 4 -24.60 -14.22 1.15
CA PRO A 4 -24.04 -13.62 2.35
C PRO A 4 -23.25 -12.35 1.96
N LYS A 5 -23.66 -11.23 2.53
CA LYS A 5 -22.98 -9.94 2.46
C LYS A 5 -21.75 -10.06 3.36
N LEU A 6 -20.55 -10.15 2.76
CA LEU A 6 -19.29 -10.11 3.50
C LEU A 6 -19.20 -8.74 4.19
N ALA A 7 -19.50 -8.72 5.49
CA ALA A 7 -19.04 -7.69 6.39
C ALA A 7 -17.54 -7.93 6.60
N VAL A 8 -16.71 -7.27 5.78
CA VAL A 8 -15.30 -7.06 6.15
C VAL A 8 -15.32 -5.95 7.21
N SER A 9 -15.45 -6.39 8.45
CA SER A 9 -15.06 -5.59 9.61
C SER A 9 -13.57 -5.38 9.48
N ALA A 10 -13.16 -4.21 8.99
CA ALA A 10 -11.76 -3.80 8.99
C ALA A 10 -11.32 -3.61 10.44
N SER A 11 -10.83 -4.69 11.04
CA SER A 11 -10.08 -4.63 12.29
C SER A 11 -8.80 -3.86 12.03
N ALA A 12 -8.69 -2.70 12.69
CA ALA A 12 -7.45 -1.98 12.86
C ALA A 12 -6.35 -2.95 13.34
N GLY A 13 -5.33 -3.18 12.51
CA GLY A 13 -4.16 -3.97 12.89
C GLY A 13 -3.65 -4.97 11.85
N GLU A 14 -4.37 -5.22 10.76
CA GLU A 14 -3.87 -6.15 9.74
C GLU A 14 -2.88 -5.45 8.82
N ALA A 15 -1.59 -5.71 9.04
CA ALA A 15 -0.52 -5.19 8.21
C ALA A 15 -0.78 -5.59 6.75
N LEU A 16 -1.23 -4.63 5.93
CA LEU A 16 -1.57 -4.81 4.51
C LEU A 16 -0.59 -5.73 3.79
N SER A 17 -1.11 -6.67 3.00
CA SER A 17 -0.31 -7.59 2.20
C SER A 17 0.56 -6.84 1.18
N LEU A 18 1.65 -7.46 0.69
CA LEU A 18 2.52 -6.85 -0.32
C LEU A 18 1.73 -6.32 -1.55
N PRO A 19 0.78 -7.09 -2.14
CA PRO A 19 -0.02 -6.58 -3.25
C PRO A 19 -0.90 -5.39 -2.86
N ALA A 20 -1.45 -5.37 -1.65
CA ALA A 20 -2.28 -4.26 -1.18
C ALA A 20 -1.46 -2.97 -1.05
N LEU A 21 -0.24 -3.03 -0.50
CA LEU A 21 0.66 -1.87 -0.40
C LEU A 21 1.08 -1.36 -1.78
N CYS A 22 1.31 -2.24 -2.75
CA CYS A 22 1.61 -1.83 -4.13
C CYS A 22 0.42 -1.12 -4.79
N THR A 23 -0.80 -1.67 -4.64
CA THR A 23 -2.02 -1.06 -5.17
C THR A 23 -2.28 0.31 -4.55
N GLU A 24 -2.13 0.43 -3.23
CA GLU A 24 -2.33 1.68 -2.50
C GLU A 24 -1.31 2.76 -2.93
N ALA A 25 -0.03 2.40 -3.02
CA ALA A 25 1.00 3.30 -3.54
C ALA A 25 0.69 3.78 -4.97
N ALA A 26 0.23 2.89 -5.85
CA ALA A 26 -0.13 3.25 -7.22
C ALA A 26 -1.35 4.18 -7.27
N ASP A 27 -2.35 3.98 -6.40
CA ASP A 27 -3.53 4.86 -6.32
C ASP A 27 -3.14 6.28 -5.88
N HIS A 28 -2.26 6.39 -4.89
CA HIS A 28 -1.74 7.69 -4.46
C HIS A 28 -0.97 8.41 -5.59
N VAL A 29 -0.11 7.70 -6.34
CA VAL A 29 0.58 8.29 -7.50
C VAL A 29 -0.40 8.74 -8.57
N ALA A 30 -1.44 7.95 -8.86
CA ALA A 30 -2.47 8.32 -9.82
C ALA A 30 -3.24 9.57 -9.38
N ARG A 31 -3.58 9.69 -8.09
CA ARG A 31 -4.23 10.89 -7.54
C ARG A 31 -3.32 12.11 -7.58
N ALA A 32 -2.03 11.96 -7.26
CA ALA A 32 -1.07 13.05 -7.39
C ALA A 32 -0.98 13.55 -8.84
N HIS A 33 -0.96 12.63 -9.80
CA HIS A 33 -0.98 12.98 -11.22
C HIS A 33 -2.26 13.74 -11.59
N LEU A 34 -3.42 13.32 -11.10
CA LEU A 34 -4.68 14.05 -11.32
C LEU A 34 -4.61 15.46 -10.71
N SER A 35 -4.16 15.60 -9.46
CA SER A 35 -4.02 16.92 -8.81
C SER A 35 -3.08 17.89 -9.56
N LEU A 36 -2.10 17.38 -10.31
CA LEU A 36 -1.19 18.20 -11.11
C LEU A 36 -1.73 18.57 -12.51
N HIS A 37 -2.74 17.87 -13.03
CA HIS A 37 -3.18 18.01 -14.43
C HIS A 37 -4.68 18.27 -14.59
N ASP A 38 -5.44 18.25 -13.51
CA ASP A 38 -6.86 18.61 -13.53
C ASP A 38 -7.05 20.14 -13.58
N GLN A 39 -8.27 20.59 -13.86
CA GLN A 39 -8.59 22.03 -13.94
C GLN A 39 -8.29 22.77 -12.64
N ASP A 40 -8.44 22.10 -11.50
CA ASP A 40 -8.13 22.62 -10.17
C ASP A 40 -6.71 22.21 -9.76
N TYR A 41 -5.71 22.63 -10.54
CA TYR A 41 -4.29 22.38 -10.24
C TYR A 41 -3.98 22.63 -8.76
N ASP A 42 -3.55 21.59 -8.06
CA ASP A 42 -3.30 21.60 -6.61
C ASP A 42 -2.02 20.82 -6.28
N ALA A 43 -0.92 21.57 -6.24
CA ALA A 43 0.41 21.02 -5.96
C ALA A 43 0.55 20.49 -4.52
N GLU A 44 -0.07 21.15 -3.54
CA GLU A 44 0.01 20.74 -2.13
C GLU A 44 -0.68 19.39 -1.92
N ARG A 45 -1.85 19.22 -2.55
CA ARG A 45 -2.56 17.94 -2.55
C ARG A 45 -1.79 16.85 -3.30
N ALA A 46 -1.15 17.19 -4.42
CA ALA A 46 -0.28 16.26 -5.12
C ALA A 46 0.89 15.78 -4.25
N LEU A 47 1.55 16.71 -3.54
CA LEU A 47 2.64 16.38 -2.61
C LEU A 47 2.15 15.48 -1.47
N THR A 48 0.98 15.76 -0.90
CA THR A 48 0.38 14.92 0.13
C THR A 48 0.19 13.48 -0.35
N HIS A 49 -0.35 13.29 -1.56
CA HIS A 49 -0.49 11.95 -2.12
C HIS A 49 0.86 11.29 -2.40
N LEU A 50 1.89 12.03 -2.84
CA LEU A 50 3.22 11.46 -3.04
C LEU A 50 3.86 10.99 -1.72
N ASP A 51 3.67 11.73 -0.62
CA ASP A 51 4.15 11.32 0.71
C ASP A 51 3.48 10.03 1.18
N GLU A 52 2.16 9.91 0.99
CA GLU A 52 1.42 8.68 1.31
C GLU A 52 1.90 7.47 0.47
N ALA A 53 2.21 7.69 -0.81
CA ALA A 53 2.78 6.65 -1.69
C ALA A 53 4.17 6.19 -1.18
N ILE A 54 5.02 7.14 -0.78
CA ILE A 54 6.35 6.86 -0.23
C ILE A 54 6.22 6.03 1.05
N ASP A 55 5.28 6.35 1.93
CA ASP A 55 5.06 5.59 3.16
C ASP A 55 4.57 4.17 2.90
N CYS A 56 3.72 3.95 1.88
CA CYS A 56 3.36 2.61 1.42
C CYS A 56 4.60 1.81 0.97
N LEU A 57 5.49 2.44 0.19
CA LEU A 57 6.72 1.81 -0.29
C LEU A 57 7.72 1.53 0.85
N LYS A 58 7.85 2.41 1.85
CA LYS A 58 8.66 2.15 3.05
C LYS A 58 8.15 0.93 3.81
N ARG A 59 6.82 0.79 3.97
CA ARG A 59 6.20 -0.38 4.61
C ARG A 59 6.43 -1.65 3.79
N LEU A 60 6.39 -1.55 2.46
CA LEU A 60 6.71 -2.64 1.54
C LEU A 60 8.16 -3.12 1.73
N LEU A 61 9.12 -2.20 1.77
CA LEU A 61 10.54 -2.49 1.99
C LEU A 61 10.79 -3.13 3.36
N ALA A 62 10.15 -2.64 4.41
CA ALA A 62 10.23 -3.23 5.75
C ALA A 62 9.72 -4.68 5.75
N LYS A 63 8.60 -4.95 5.06
CA LYS A 63 8.09 -6.32 4.90
C LYS A 63 9.02 -7.21 4.09
N GLY A 64 9.60 -6.70 3.01
CA GLY A 64 10.57 -7.45 2.20
C GLY A 64 11.80 -7.90 2.99
N ARG A 65 12.33 -7.01 3.86
CA ARG A 65 13.46 -7.32 4.75
C ARG A 65 13.11 -8.39 5.79
N ASN A 66 11.95 -8.26 6.43
CA ASN A 66 11.48 -9.24 7.42
C ASN A 66 11.26 -10.64 6.81
N SER A 67 10.82 -10.71 5.54
CA SER A 67 10.70 -11.99 4.81
C SER A 67 12.05 -12.62 4.47
N GLN A 68 13.12 -11.83 4.28
CA GLN A 68 14.47 -12.35 4.07
C GLN A 68 15.11 -12.85 5.37
N GLU A 69 14.87 -12.18 6.51
CA GLU A 69 15.34 -12.65 7.82
C GLU A 69 14.64 -13.92 8.29
N GLN A 70 13.37 -14.13 7.89
CA GLN A 70 12.60 -15.32 8.22
C GLN A 70 12.79 -16.49 7.24
N ALA A 71 13.82 -16.46 6.39
CA ALA A 71 14.31 -17.64 5.67
C ALA A 71 15.49 -18.29 6.43
N PRO A 72 15.27 -18.98 7.58
CA PRO A 72 16.30 -19.83 8.13
C PRO A 72 16.40 -21.05 7.22
N ASN A 73 17.46 -21.06 6.42
CA ASN A 73 18.30 -22.23 6.22
C ASN A 73 17.57 -23.58 6.27
N ARG A 74 16.72 -23.89 5.27
CA ARG A 74 16.17 -25.24 5.05
C ARG A 74 17.10 -26.12 4.19
N LEU A 75 18.39 -25.83 4.21
CA LEU A 75 19.42 -26.57 3.47
C LEU A 75 20.63 -26.76 4.38
N SER A 76 20.51 -27.60 5.40
CA SER A 76 21.65 -28.11 6.14
C SER A 76 21.33 -29.51 6.68
N ALA A 77 22.04 -30.50 6.11
CA ALA A 77 22.22 -31.90 6.51
C ALA A 77 21.04 -32.87 6.35
#